data_AF-A0A1F9HRK3-F1
#
_entry.id   AF-A0A1F9HRK3-F1
#
_cell.length_a   1.000
_cell.length_b   1.000
_cell.length_c   1.000
_cell.angle_alpha   90.00
_cell.angle_beta   90.00
_cell.angle_gamma   90.00
#
_symmetry.space_group_name_H-M   'P 1'
#
loop_
_entity.id
_entity.type
_entity.pdbx_description
1 polymer ?
#
loop_
_entity_poly.entity_id
_entity_poly.type
_entity_poly.pdbx_seq_one_letter_code
_entity_poly.pdbx_strand_id
1 'polypeptide(L)'
;GKLGCLVEVNCETDFVVKTDAFQNFVSKLTGVVRQKPFENLEALLGALFNEKETVKESVTGLVAKIGENIQVKRFTRWETKTDAEKIGFYLHAGSKIGVLVLLTDPSGKLTTDTAKEIAMHVAAMNPRYLKREEVPAEVIAKEKEIQSATLDSKKPPEIQEKILAGKLNKFYGEVCLEEQIFVKDPEGKKSVKEWLKLKAPTAKIEKFVRLQVGA
;
A
#
# COMPACT_ATOMS: atom_id res chain seq x y z
N GLY A 1 17.22 0.87 -1.26
CA GLY A 1 17.81 1.89 -0.36
C GLY A 1 17.22 1.75 1.02
N LYS A 2 17.80 2.42 2.03
CA LYS A 2 17.34 2.35 3.43
C LYS A 2 16.08 3.19 3.72
N LEU A 3 15.62 4.01 2.78
CA LEU A 3 14.48 4.90 2.94
C LEU A 3 13.50 4.74 1.77
N GLY A 4 12.21 4.71 2.07
CA GLY A 4 11.12 4.79 1.09
C GLY A 4 10.06 5.79 1.54
N CYS A 5 9.48 6.54 0.60
CA CYS A 5 8.39 7.46 0.88
C CYS A 5 7.37 7.50 -0.26
N LEU A 6 6.13 7.81 0.09
CA LEU A 6 5.04 8.10 -0.84
C LEU A 6 4.37 9.41 -0.43
N VAL A 7 3.92 10.19 -1.41
CA VAL A 7 3.16 11.41 -1.20
C VAL A 7 2.00 11.40 -2.19
N GLU A 8 0.78 11.62 -1.70
CA GLU A 8 -0.39 11.86 -2.54
C GLU A 8 -0.63 13.37 -2.66
N VAL A 9 -0.56 13.88 -3.89
CA VAL A 9 -0.90 15.25 -4.23
C VAL A 9 -2.05 15.22 -5.22
N ASN A 10 -3.16 15.87 -4.87
CA ASN A 10 -4.38 15.91 -5.67
C ASN A 10 -4.46 17.23 -6.42
N CYS A 11 -5.05 17.17 -7.61
CA CYS A 11 -5.49 18.31 -8.43
C CYS A 11 -6.83 17.95 -9.09
N GLU A 12 -7.46 18.90 -9.77
CA GLU A 12 -8.78 18.70 -10.35
C GLU A 12 -8.71 17.94 -11.68
N THR A 13 -7.70 18.21 -12.51
CA THR A 13 -7.60 17.64 -13.86
C THR A 13 -6.33 16.84 -14.13
N ASP A 14 -6.45 15.84 -15.02
CA ASP A 14 -5.32 15.08 -15.57
C ASP A 14 -4.40 15.94 -16.49
N PHE A 15 -4.76 17.21 -16.77
CA PHE A 15 -3.89 18.15 -17.48
C PHE A 15 -2.83 18.73 -16.55
N VAL A 16 -3.21 19.12 -15.32
CA VAL A 16 -2.30 19.68 -14.32
C VAL A 16 -1.17 18.73 -13.97
N VAL A 17 -1.47 17.43 -13.82
CA VAL A 17 -0.44 16.42 -13.50
C VAL A 17 0.64 16.32 -14.57
N LYS A 18 0.41 16.78 -15.81
CA LYS A 18 1.40 16.74 -16.89
C LYS A 18 2.24 18.01 -16.99
N THR A 19 1.91 19.04 -16.22
CA THR A 19 2.65 20.32 -16.25
C THR A 19 3.99 20.21 -15.52
N ASP A 20 5.00 20.91 -16.04
CA ASP A 20 6.32 20.99 -15.38
C ASP A 20 6.21 21.61 -13.98
N ALA A 21 5.30 22.56 -13.78
CA ALA A 21 5.09 23.20 -12.48
C ALA A 21 4.65 22.17 -11.42
N PHE A 22 3.68 21.32 -11.75
CA PHE A 22 3.20 20.28 -10.85
C PHE A 22 4.26 19.19 -10.62
N GLN A 23 4.88 18.69 -11.69
CA GLN A 23 5.92 17.65 -11.61
C GLN A 23 7.13 18.12 -10.78
N ASN A 24 7.59 19.35 -10.98
CA ASN A 24 8.67 19.94 -10.18
C ASN A 24 8.26 20.12 -8.72
N PHE A 25 7.02 20.54 -8.45
CA PHE A 25 6.52 20.65 -7.09
C PHE A 25 6.55 19.30 -6.35
N VAL A 26 5.99 18.25 -6.95
CA VAL A 26 5.97 16.90 -6.36
C VAL A 26 7.38 16.35 -6.19
N SER A 27 8.27 16.56 -7.16
CA SER A 27 9.67 16.14 -7.04
C SER A 27 10.40 16.82 -5.87
N LYS A 28 10.18 18.11 -5.67
CA LYS A 28 10.76 18.84 -4.52
C LYS A 28 10.12 18.42 -3.21
N LEU A 29 8.80 18.27 -3.18
CA LEU A 29 8.06 17.84 -1.98
C LEU A 29 8.51 16.47 -1.50
N THR A 30 8.69 15.51 -2.40
CA THR A 30 9.25 14.21 -2.05
C THR A 30 10.68 14.35 -1.53
N GLY A 31 11.48 15.28 -2.05
CA GLY A 31 12.77 15.69 -1.47
C GLY A 31 12.66 16.14 -0.01
N VAL A 32 11.71 17.04 0.30
CA VAL A 32 11.45 17.51 1.68
C VAL A 32 11.08 16.35 2.60
N VAL A 33 10.15 15.49 2.18
CA VAL A 33 9.72 14.30 2.95
C VAL A 33 10.91 13.37 3.24
N ARG A 34 11.89 13.28 2.36
CA ARG A 34 13.06 12.41 2.57
C ARG A 34 14.03 12.95 3.62
N GLN A 35 14.13 14.27 3.81
CA GLN A 35 15.14 14.90 4.67
C GLN A 35 15.02 14.51 6.14
N LYS A 36 13.80 14.44 6.67
CA LYS A 36 13.53 14.11 8.08
C LYS A 36 12.17 13.44 8.26
N PRO A 37 11.94 12.72 9.37
CA PRO A 37 10.60 12.30 9.74
C PRO A 37 9.71 13.51 10.08
N PHE A 38 8.44 13.41 9.72
CA PHE A 38 7.37 14.34 10.10
C PHE A 38 6.29 13.55 10.84
N GLU A 39 5.77 14.09 11.93
CA GLU A 39 4.79 13.40 12.78
C GLU A 39 3.42 13.28 12.10
N ASN A 40 3.03 14.30 11.33
CA ASN A 40 1.74 14.39 10.67
C ASN A 40 1.81 15.34 9.46
N LEU A 41 0.68 15.49 8.75
CA LEU A 41 0.57 16.33 7.56
C LEU A 41 0.80 17.81 7.86
N GLU A 42 0.33 18.30 9.01
CA GLU A 42 0.51 19.70 9.40
C GLU A 42 2.00 20.04 9.58
N ALA A 43 2.76 19.16 10.24
CA ALA A 43 4.20 19.31 10.38
C ALA A 43 4.93 19.33 9.02
N LEU A 44 4.48 18.53 8.04
CA LEU A 44 5.01 18.58 6.68
C LEU A 44 4.64 19.89 5.98
N LEU A 45 3.39 20.34 6.09
CA LEU A 45 2.90 21.58 5.48
C LEU A 45 3.63 22.82 6.02
N GLY A 46 4.00 22.82 7.30
CA GLY A 46 4.81 23.88 7.93
C GLY A 46 6.32 23.77 7.68
N ALA A 47 6.81 22.71 7.04
CA ALA A 47 8.22 22.55 6.72
C ALA A 47 8.65 23.49 5.61
N LEU A 48 9.92 23.93 5.63
CA LEU A 48 10.51 24.66 4.52
C LEU A 48 10.53 23.80 3.25
N PHE A 49 9.94 24.31 2.19
CA PHE A 49 10.00 23.73 0.85
C PHE A 49 11.24 24.20 0.09
N ASN A 50 11.67 25.41 0.40
CA ASN A 50 12.96 26.00 0.02
C ASN A 50 13.38 27.02 1.10
N GLU A 51 14.40 27.83 0.83
CA GLU A 51 14.95 28.80 1.79
C GLU A 51 13.97 29.90 2.22
N LYS A 52 12.85 30.10 1.51
CA LYS A 52 11.96 31.26 1.68
C LYS A 52 10.55 30.89 2.11
N GLU A 53 10.03 29.77 1.64
CA GLU A 53 8.62 29.39 1.79
C GLU A 53 8.46 27.97 2.34
N THR A 54 7.38 27.79 3.08
CA THR A 54 6.89 26.50 3.56
C THR A 54 6.24 25.71 2.42
N VAL A 55 6.01 24.41 2.67
CA VAL A 55 5.23 23.55 1.74
C VAL A 55 3.84 24.14 1.51
N LYS A 56 3.17 24.63 2.56
CA LYS A 56 1.83 25.24 2.45
C LYS A 56 1.81 26.48 1.57
N GLU A 57 2.79 27.36 1.74
CA GLU A 57 2.94 28.57 0.92
C GLU A 57 3.24 28.21 -0.54
N SER A 58 4.11 27.21 -0.75
CA SER A 58 4.43 26.70 -2.08
C SER A 58 3.21 26.11 -2.80
N VAL A 59 2.34 25.39 -2.07
CA VAL A 59 1.05 24.90 -2.60
C VAL A 59 0.17 26.08 -3.01
N THR A 60 0.05 27.09 -2.15
CA THR A 60 -0.74 28.30 -2.43
C THR A 60 -0.25 29.02 -3.69
N GLY A 61 1.07 29.18 -3.83
CA GLY A 61 1.67 29.77 -5.02
C GLY A 61 1.45 28.93 -6.28
N LEU A 62 1.49 27.60 -6.16
CA LEU A 62 1.20 26.70 -7.27
C LEU A 62 -0.27 26.78 -7.71
N VAL A 63 -1.21 26.84 -6.76
CA VAL A 63 -2.64 27.05 -7.03
C VAL A 63 -2.85 28.37 -7.77
N ALA A 64 -2.26 29.47 -7.30
CA ALA A 64 -2.38 30.77 -7.96
C ALA A 64 -1.81 30.77 -9.39
N LYS A 65 -0.73 30.01 -9.62
CA LYS A 65 -0.10 29.88 -10.94
C LYS A 65 -0.88 29.01 -11.92
N ILE A 66 -1.49 27.93 -11.42
CA ILE A 66 -2.16 26.93 -12.25
C ILE A 66 -3.65 27.26 -12.44
N GLY A 67 -4.29 27.86 -11.44
CA GLY A 67 -5.73 28.17 -11.46
C GLY A 67 -6.64 26.99 -11.10
N GLU A 68 -6.09 25.90 -10.56
CA GLU A 68 -6.85 24.74 -10.05
C GLU A 68 -6.52 24.49 -8.57
N ASN A 69 -7.46 23.90 -7.82
CA ASN A 69 -7.19 23.46 -6.47
C ASN A 69 -6.14 22.35 -6.45
N ILE A 70 -5.10 22.51 -5.61
CA ILE A 70 -4.02 21.54 -5.43
C ILE A 70 -3.84 21.31 -3.93
N GLN A 71 -3.76 20.04 -3.53
CA GLN A 71 -3.64 19.67 -2.13
C GLN A 71 -2.64 18.54 -1.93
N VAL A 72 -1.76 18.69 -0.93
CA VAL A 72 -1.01 17.55 -0.37
C VAL A 72 -1.95 16.83 0.60
N LYS A 73 -2.44 15.64 0.21
CA LYS A 73 -3.48 14.93 0.98
C LYS A 73 -2.91 14.08 2.10
N ARG A 74 -1.84 13.34 1.82
CA ARG A 74 -1.20 12.43 2.78
C ARG A 74 0.19 12.03 2.32
N PHE A 75 1.00 11.55 3.24
CA PHE A 75 2.32 11.00 2.95
C PHE A 75 2.61 9.80 3.85
N THR A 76 3.60 9.01 3.45
CA THR A 76 4.24 8.00 4.28
C THR A 76 5.74 8.06 4.04
N ARG A 77 6.50 7.81 5.10
CA ARG A 77 7.96 7.70 5.05
C ARG A 77 8.40 6.60 5.98
N TRP A 78 9.18 5.65 5.47
CA TRP A 78 9.78 4.57 6.25
C TRP A 78 11.29 4.55 6.05
N GLU A 79 11.98 4.15 7.11
CA GLU A 79 13.39 3.83 7.09
C GLU A 79 13.59 2.40 7.60
N THR A 80 14.51 1.69 6.99
CA THR A 80 14.96 0.38 7.45
C THR A 80 15.81 0.55 8.70
N LYS A 81 15.54 -0.26 9.72
CA LYS A 81 16.27 -0.24 10.99
C LYS A 81 17.49 -1.16 11.00
N THR A 82 17.47 -2.19 10.17
CA THR A 82 18.51 -3.21 10.10
C THR A 82 18.85 -3.53 8.64
N ASP A 83 19.99 -4.15 8.39
CA ASP A 83 20.34 -4.60 7.03
C ASP A 83 19.55 -5.83 6.58
N ALA A 84 18.83 -6.49 7.50
CA ALA A 84 17.86 -7.53 7.19
C ALA A 84 16.54 -6.96 6.63
N GLU A 85 16.29 -5.66 6.79
CA GLU A 85 15.08 -5.01 6.28
C GLU A 85 15.27 -4.51 4.84
N LYS A 86 14.21 -4.66 4.03
CA LYS A 86 14.18 -4.18 2.65
C LYS A 86 12.82 -3.56 2.34
N ILE A 87 12.87 -2.36 1.78
CA ILE A 87 11.68 -1.66 1.27
C ILE A 87 11.54 -1.93 -0.23
N GLY A 88 10.44 -2.56 -0.62
CA GLY A 88 9.96 -2.61 -1.99
C GLY A 88 9.02 -1.45 -2.26
N PHE A 89 9.05 -0.91 -3.48
CA PHE A 89 8.10 0.12 -3.90
C PHE A 89 7.62 -0.13 -5.33
N TYR A 90 6.42 0.34 -5.62
CA TYR A 90 5.88 0.33 -6.98
C TYR A 90 4.95 1.52 -7.19
N LEU A 91 5.17 2.24 -8.29
CA LEU A 91 4.24 3.24 -8.83
C LEU A 91 3.60 2.63 -10.07
N HIS A 92 2.28 2.51 -10.07
CA HIS A 92 1.55 2.02 -11.24
C HIS A 92 1.50 3.09 -12.34
N ALA A 93 1.20 2.67 -13.57
CA ALA A 93 1.13 3.57 -14.72
C ALA A 93 0.19 4.75 -14.45
N GLY A 94 0.62 5.95 -14.82
CA GLY A 94 -0.09 7.20 -14.56
C GLY A 94 -0.02 7.71 -13.12
N SER A 95 0.79 7.09 -12.24
CA SER A 95 1.02 7.52 -10.86
C SER A 95 -0.24 7.64 -9.98
N LYS A 96 -1.35 7.00 -10.38
CA LYS A 96 -2.61 7.00 -9.62
C LYS A 96 -2.59 6.03 -8.44
N ILE A 97 -1.65 5.08 -8.42
CA ILE A 97 -1.45 4.11 -7.33
C ILE A 97 0.04 4.07 -6.98
N GLY A 98 0.34 4.21 -5.69
CA GLY A 98 1.69 4.05 -5.14
C GLY A 98 1.71 3.10 -3.96
N VAL A 99 2.73 2.24 -3.89
CA VAL A 99 2.85 1.21 -2.87
C VAL A 99 4.25 1.20 -2.26
N LEU A 100 4.33 1.03 -0.94
CA LEU A 100 5.52 0.55 -0.25
C LEU A 100 5.21 -0.76 0.47
N VAL A 101 6.19 -1.66 0.50
CA VAL A 101 6.17 -2.88 1.30
C VAL A 101 7.49 -2.96 2.06
N LEU A 102 7.42 -3.18 3.37
CA LEU A 102 8.60 -3.50 4.18
C LEU A 102 8.64 -5.00 4.40
N LEU A 103 9.79 -5.59 4.12
CA LEU A 103 10.08 -6.99 4.36
C LEU A 103 11.32 -7.12 5.23
N THR A 104 11.42 -8.20 6.00
CA THR A 104 12.63 -8.62 6.69
C THR A 104 13.11 -9.94 6.13
N ASP A 105 14.42 -10.16 6.09
CA ASP A 105 15.02 -11.46 5.83
C ASP A 105 16.39 -11.59 6.51
N PRO A 106 16.47 -12.32 7.64
CA PRO A 106 17.73 -12.53 8.36
C PRO A 106 18.81 -13.26 7.54
N SER A 107 18.42 -14.00 6.50
CA SER A 107 19.38 -14.74 5.65
C SER A 107 20.04 -13.89 4.57
N GLY A 108 19.54 -12.69 4.31
CA GLY A 108 20.03 -11.80 3.26
C GLY A 108 19.72 -12.25 1.82
N LYS A 109 18.88 -13.28 1.62
CA LYS A 109 18.49 -13.79 0.29
C LYS A 109 17.44 -12.92 -0.41
N LEU A 110 16.68 -12.13 0.36
CA LEU A 110 15.67 -11.23 -0.16
C LEU A 110 16.28 -10.19 -1.11
N THR A 111 15.84 -10.20 -2.38
CA THR A 111 16.28 -9.24 -3.39
C THR A 111 15.36 -8.02 -3.46
N THR A 112 15.87 -6.94 -4.05
CA THR A 112 15.06 -5.74 -4.33
C THR A 112 13.94 -6.04 -5.33
N ASP A 113 14.19 -6.93 -6.29
CA ASP A 113 13.18 -7.34 -7.27
C ASP A 113 12.04 -8.09 -6.59
N THR A 114 12.32 -9.07 -5.73
CA THR A 114 11.27 -9.78 -4.97
C THR A 114 10.40 -8.80 -4.17
N ALA A 115 11.02 -7.82 -3.49
CA ALA A 115 10.28 -6.81 -2.75
C ALA A 115 9.42 -5.93 -3.66
N LYS A 116 9.92 -5.54 -4.84
CA LYS A 116 9.18 -4.80 -5.87
C LYS A 116 8.01 -5.60 -6.41
N GLU A 117 8.17 -6.90 -6.65
CA GLU A 117 7.09 -7.75 -7.16
C GLU A 117 5.94 -7.91 -6.17
N ILE A 118 6.24 -7.96 -4.87
CA ILE A 118 5.20 -7.92 -3.83
C ILE A 118 4.52 -6.55 -3.81
N ALA A 119 5.26 -5.46 -3.98
CA ALA A 119 4.64 -4.13 -4.10
C ALA A 119 3.73 -4.02 -5.34
N MET A 120 4.10 -4.65 -6.47
CA MET A 120 3.24 -4.75 -7.65
C MET A 120 1.96 -5.54 -7.36
N HIS A 121 2.08 -6.66 -6.64
CA HIS A 121 0.93 -7.45 -6.21
C HIS A 121 -0.03 -6.62 -5.37
N VAL A 122 0.46 -5.94 -4.34
CA VAL A 122 -0.35 -5.08 -3.47
C VAL A 122 -1.06 -3.99 -4.30
N ALA A 123 -0.38 -3.40 -5.27
CA ALA A 123 -0.98 -2.39 -6.15
C ALA A 123 -2.20 -2.93 -6.92
N ALA A 124 -2.08 -4.16 -7.45
CA ALA A 124 -3.10 -4.83 -8.25
C ALA A 124 -4.25 -5.40 -7.41
N MET A 125 -3.94 -6.08 -6.31
CA MET A 125 -4.90 -6.88 -5.55
C MET A 125 -5.55 -6.12 -4.38
N ASN A 126 -5.03 -4.94 -4.03
CA ASN A 126 -5.58 -4.07 -2.99
C ASN A 126 -5.95 -4.81 -1.68
N PRO A 127 -5.02 -5.59 -1.08
CA PRO A 127 -5.26 -6.22 0.22
C PRO A 127 -5.59 -5.16 1.28
N ARG A 128 -6.47 -5.53 2.22
CA ARG A 128 -6.86 -4.67 3.35
C ARG A 128 -6.06 -4.96 4.60
N TYR A 129 -5.59 -6.19 4.74
CA TYR A 129 -4.85 -6.69 5.90
C TYR A 129 -3.61 -7.45 5.43
N LEU A 130 -2.62 -7.60 6.30
CA LEU A 130 -1.46 -8.43 5.96
C LEU A 130 -1.80 -9.92 6.06
N LYS A 131 -2.47 -10.31 7.15
CA LYS A 131 -2.72 -11.70 7.57
C LYS A 131 -4.04 -11.80 8.36
N ARG A 132 -4.55 -13.02 8.57
CA ARG A 132 -5.85 -13.27 9.24
C ARG A 132 -5.94 -12.64 10.61
N GLU A 133 -4.85 -12.70 11.36
CA GLU A 133 -4.77 -12.24 12.75
C GLU A 133 -4.96 -10.72 12.87
N GLU A 134 -4.82 -9.98 11.76
CA GLU A 134 -5.03 -8.54 11.71
C GLU A 134 -6.45 -8.16 11.28
N VAL A 135 -7.30 -9.13 10.90
CA VAL A 135 -8.68 -8.83 10.53
C VAL A 135 -9.51 -8.63 11.81
N PRO A 136 -10.17 -7.46 11.98
CA PRO A 136 -10.96 -7.20 13.18
C PRO A 136 -12.08 -8.21 13.38
N ALA A 137 -12.35 -8.56 14.63
CA ALA A 137 -13.38 -9.53 14.97
C ALA A 137 -14.77 -9.09 14.47
N GLU A 138 -15.08 -7.79 14.48
CA GLU A 138 -16.34 -7.28 13.93
C GLU A 138 -16.48 -7.48 12.42
N VAL A 139 -15.37 -7.41 11.66
CA VAL A 139 -15.37 -7.65 10.22
C VAL A 139 -15.66 -9.13 9.94
N ILE A 140 -15.03 -10.03 10.69
CA ILE A 140 -15.27 -11.47 10.57
C ILE A 140 -16.68 -11.84 11.01
N ALA A 141 -17.19 -11.28 12.10
CA ALA A 141 -18.55 -11.52 12.55
C ALA A 141 -19.58 -11.09 11.50
N LYS A 142 -19.41 -9.89 10.92
CA LYS A 142 -20.26 -9.39 9.86
C LYS A 142 -20.18 -10.23 8.59
N GLU A 143 -18.97 -10.62 8.17
CA GLU A 143 -18.80 -11.50 7.01
C GLU A 143 -19.45 -12.88 7.25
N LYS A 144 -19.29 -13.44 8.47
CA LYS A 144 -19.92 -14.70 8.85
C LYS A 144 -21.44 -14.62 8.78
N GLU A 145 -22.04 -13.53 9.24
CA GLU A 145 -23.49 -13.28 9.14
C GLU A 145 -23.93 -13.25 7.67
N ILE A 146 -23.26 -12.45 6.84
CA ILE A 146 -23.53 -12.33 5.40
C ILE A 146 -23.47 -13.70 4.72
N GLN A 147 -22.40 -14.46 4.96
CA GLN A 147 -22.23 -15.77 4.33
C GLN A 147 -23.23 -16.81 4.86
N SER A 148 -23.58 -16.76 6.15
CA SER A 148 -24.57 -17.67 6.75
C SER A 148 -25.96 -17.47 6.14
N ALA A 149 -26.34 -16.23 5.84
CA ALA A 149 -27.62 -15.91 5.20
C ALA A 149 -27.77 -16.49 3.78
N THR A 150 -26.66 -16.91 3.15
CA THR A 150 -26.66 -17.51 1.80
C THR A 150 -26.65 -19.03 1.80
N LEU A 151 -26.67 -19.68 2.97
CA LEU A 151 -26.62 -21.14 3.09
C LEU A 151 -27.98 -21.78 2.79
N ASP A 152 -27.95 -22.92 2.12
CA ASP A 152 -29.15 -23.73 1.89
C ASP A 152 -29.55 -24.45 3.18
N SER A 153 -30.68 -24.02 3.76
CA SER A 153 -31.23 -24.56 5.01
C SER A 153 -31.60 -26.03 4.93
N LYS A 154 -31.70 -26.61 3.72
CA LYS A 154 -31.97 -28.04 3.52
C LYS A 154 -30.75 -28.93 3.77
N LYS A 155 -29.54 -28.36 3.85
CA LYS A 155 -28.31 -29.14 4.10
C LYS A 155 -28.15 -29.43 5.59
N PRO A 156 -27.57 -30.59 5.98
CA PRO A 156 -27.26 -30.86 7.38
C PRO A 156 -26.36 -29.78 8.01
N PRO A 157 -26.49 -29.50 9.32
CA PRO A 157 -25.70 -28.46 10.01
C PRO A 157 -24.18 -28.59 9.79
N GLU A 158 -23.64 -29.81 9.86
CA GLU A 158 -22.20 -30.06 9.63
C GLU A 158 -21.74 -29.66 8.21
N ILE A 159 -22.61 -29.83 7.21
CA ILE A 159 -22.33 -29.44 5.82
C ILE A 159 -22.40 -27.92 5.68
N GLN A 160 -23.35 -27.27 6.35
CA GLN A 160 -23.46 -25.81 6.38
C GLN A 160 -22.21 -25.17 7.00
N GLU A 161 -21.71 -25.72 8.11
CA GLU A 161 -20.48 -25.24 8.76
C GLU A 161 -19.26 -25.38 7.87
N LYS A 162 -19.10 -26.52 7.18
CA LYS A 162 -18.00 -26.73 6.21
C LYS A 162 -18.07 -25.73 5.05
N ILE A 163 -19.26 -25.46 4.53
CA ILE A 163 -19.45 -24.46 3.45
C ILE A 163 -19.09 -23.07 3.96
N LEU A 164 -19.55 -22.70 5.15
CA LEU A 164 -19.27 -21.40 5.76
C LEU A 164 -17.76 -21.23 5.99
N ALA A 165 -17.07 -22.25 6.51
CA ALA A 165 -15.62 -22.23 6.69
C ALA A 165 -14.89 -22.02 5.35
N GLY A 166 -15.32 -22.69 4.28
CA GLY A 166 -14.78 -22.49 2.93
C GLY A 166 -14.98 -21.06 2.42
N LYS A 167 -16.16 -20.47 2.63
CA LYS A 167 -16.47 -19.07 2.27
C LYS A 167 -15.62 -18.07 3.05
N LEU A 168 -15.43 -18.28 4.35
CA LEU A 168 -14.55 -17.45 5.17
C LEU A 168 -13.09 -17.57 4.74
N ASN A 169 -12.62 -18.78 4.41
CA ASN A 169 -11.28 -18.98 3.85
C ASN A 169 -11.09 -18.21 2.53
N LYS A 170 -12.10 -18.21 1.66
CA LYS A 170 -12.09 -17.40 0.43
C LYS A 170 -12.01 -15.91 0.74
N PHE A 171 -12.79 -15.42 1.70
CA PHE A 171 -12.75 -14.03 2.13
C PHE A 171 -11.33 -13.62 2.60
N TYR A 172 -10.68 -14.44 3.45
CA TYR A 172 -9.30 -14.20 3.84
C TYR A 172 -8.34 -14.14 2.64
N GLY A 173 -8.49 -15.04 1.66
CA GLY A 173 -7.73 -15.03 0.41
C GLY A 173 -7.97 -13.80 -0.47
N GLU A 174 -9.05 -13.06 -0.27
CA GLU A 174 -9.34 -11.80 -0.97
C GLU A 174 -8.79 -10.58 -0.24
N VAL A 175 -8.80 -10.57 1.10
CA VAL A 175 -8.49 -9.37 1.89
C VAL A 175 -7.11 -9.39 2.57
N CYS A 176 -6.49 -10.55 2.75
CA CYS A 176 -5.19 -10.71 3.41
C CYS A 176 -4.07 -10.92 2.40
N LEU A 177 -3.08 -10.02 2.38
CA LEU A 177 -1.95 -10.07 1.44
C LEU A 177 -1.24 -11.42 1.44
N GLU A 178 -0.94 -12.00 2.60
CA GLU A 178 -0.21 -13.26 2.68
C GLU A 178 -0.94 -14.44 2.00
N GLU A 179 -2.26 -14.38 1.88
CA GLU A 179 -3.10 -15.45 1.36
C GLU A 179 -3.59 -15.23 -0.05
N GLN A 180 -3.50 -14.01 -0.56
CA GLN A 180 -3.83 -13.71 -1.95
C GLN A 180 -2.97 -14.56 -2.89
N ILE A 181 -3.61 -15.11 -3.93
CA ILE A 181 -2.90 -15.82 -5.00
C ILE A 181 -2.00 -14.82 -5.72
N PHE A 182 -0.72 -15.13 -5.78
CA PHE A 182 0.26 -14.19 -6.29
C PHE A 182 0.05 -13.93 -7.79
N VAL A 183 -0.22 -12.67 -8.15
CA VAL A 183 -0.51 -12.23 -9.54
C VAL A 183 0.50 -12.65 -10.61
N LYS A 184 1.74 -12.98 -10.22
CA LYS A 184 2.80 -13.45 -11.12
C LYS A 184 3.14 -14.93 -10.94
N ASP A 185 2.39 -15.69 -10.14
CA ASP A 185 2.54 -17.14 -10.10
C ASP A 185 1.98 -17.73 -11.41
N PRO A 186 2.80 -18.37 -12.24
CA PRO A 186 2.36 -18.86 -13.56
C PRO A 186 1.29 -19.95 -13.46
N GLU A 187 1.21 -20.65 -12.32
CA GLU A 187 0.24 -21.70 -12.07
C GLU A 187 -1.06 -21.18 -11.43
N GLY A 188 -1.06 -19.95 -10.91
CA GLY A 188 -2.20 -19.37 -10.18
C GLY A 188 -2.58 -20.15 -8.92
N LYS A 189 -1.62 -20.81 -8.27
CA LYS A 189 -1.85 -21.69 -7.11
C LYS A 189 -1.18 -21.19 -5.84
N LYS A 190 -0.07 -20.47 -5.94
CA LYS A 190 0.73 -20.08 -4.78
C LYS A 190 0.24 -18.74 -4.25
N SER A 191 -0.01 -18.70 -2.94
CA SER A 191 -0.21 -17.46 -2.21
C SER A 191 1.05 -16.59 -2.23
N VAL A 192 0.92 -15.30 -1.90
CA VAL A 192 2.08 -14.39 -1.75
C VAL A 192 3.08 -14.95 -0.73
N LYS A 193 2.60 -15.51 0.38
CA LYS A 193 3.44 -16.10 1.42
C LYS A 193 4.23 -17.30 0.91
N GLU A 194 3.59 -18.21 0.18
CA GLU A 194 4.26 -19.37 -0.40
C GLU A 194 5.27 -18.95 -1.46
N TRP A 195 4.89 -18.01 -2.32
CA TRP A 195 5.77 -17.48 -3.34
C TRP A 195 7.01 -16.80 -2.73
N LEU A 196 6.83 -15.99 -1.68
CA LEU A 196 7.94 -15.35 -0.97
C LEU A 196 8.89 -16.39 -0.37
N LYS A 197 8.36 -17.45 0.27
CA LYS A 197 9.18 -18.53 0.84
C LYS A 197 10.05 -19.23 -0.19
N LEU A 198 9.57 -19.39 -1.43
CA LEU A 198 10.38 -19.97 -2.51
C LEU A 198 11.55 -19.06 -2.91
N LYS A 199 11.39 -17.75 -2.81
CA LYS A 199 12.43 -16.77 -3.16
C LYS A 199 13.40 -16.50 -2.01
N ALA A 200 12.89 -16.42 -0.79
CA ALA A 200 13.64 -16.15 0.43
C ALA A 200 12.95 -16.87 1.61
N PRO A 201 13.38 -18.08 1.99
CA PRO A 201 12.66 -18.93 2.93
C PRO A 201 12.44 -18.35 4.34
N THR A 202 13.32 -17.45 4.76
CA THR A 202 13.27 -16.78 6.06
C THR A 202 12.67 -15.38 5.98
N ALA A 203 12.26 -14.93 4.79
CA ALA A 203 11.70 -13.61 4.62
C ALA A 203 10.27 -13.52 5.16
N LYS A 204 9.93 -12.34 5.70
CA LYS A 204 8.61 -11.99 6.17
C LYS A 204 8.20 -10.65 5.58
N ILE A 205 6.90 -10.49 5.35
CA ILE A 205 6.31 -9.19 5.05
C ILE A 205 5.97 -8.58 6.41
N GLU A 206 6.47 -7.38 6.69
CA GLU A 206 6.24 -6.70 7.98
C GLU A 206 5.04 -5.76 7.91
N LYS A 207 4.92 -5.01 6.82
CA LYS A 207 3.83 -4.06 6.58
C LYS A 207 3.80 -3.61 5.13
N PHE A 208 2.65 -3.11 4.69
CA PHE A 208 2.50 -2.44 3.41
C PHE A 208 1.64 -1.18 3.55
N VAL A 209 1.78 -0.28 2.59
CA VAL A 209 0.85 0.83 2.38
C VAL A 209 0.55 0.92 0.90
N ARG A 210 -0.71 1.16 0.56
CA ARG A 210 -1.17 1.44 -0.80
C ARG A 210 -1.92 2.76 -0.77
N LEU A 211 -1.43 3.74 -1.50
CA LEU A 211 -2.13 4.99 -1.74
C LEU A 211 -2.74 4.93 -3.13
N GLN A 212 -4.01 5.29 -3.24
CA GLN A 212 -4.71 5.47 -4.50
C GLN A 212 -5.29 6.87 -4.53
N VAL A 213 -5.01 7.61 -5.60
CA VAL A 213 -5.51 8.96 -5.80
C VAL A 213 -7.04 8.93 -5.78
N GLY A 214 -7.63 9.78 -4.93
CA GLY A 214 -9.09 9.93 -4.82
C GLY A 214 -9.81 8.83 -4.05
N ALA A 215 -9.09 7.82 -3.54
CA ALA A 215 -9.64 6.83 -2.62
C ALA A 215 -9.74 7.34 -1.18
#